data_AF-A0A928E584-F1
#
_entry.id   AF-A0A928E584-F1
#
_cell.length_a   1.000
_cell.length_b   1.000
_cell.length_c   1.000
_cell.angle_alpha   90.00
_cell.angle_beta   90.00
_cell.angle_gamma   90.00
#
_symmetry.space_group_name_H-M   'P 1'
#
loop_
_entity.id
_entity.type
_entity.pdbx_description
1 polymer ?
#
loop_
_entity_poly.entity_id
_entity_poly.type
_entity_poly.pdbx_seq_one_letter_code
_entity_poly.pdbx_strand_id
1 'polypeptide(L)' 'MTLGQEIEYIRKLRGFSVVYMCNALNILETDYMHIISHGGPLSVYQKIMLVAATEYPFDLMSNN' A
#
# COMPACT_ATOMS: atom_id res chain seq x y z
N MET A 1 8.77 -10.85 -10.81
CA MET A 1 7.84 -9.80 -10.34
C MET A 1 8.60 -9.00 -9.29
N THR A 2 8.58 -7.66 -9.35
CA THR A 2 9.22 -6.81 -8.32
C THR A 2 8.26 -6.58 -7.15
N LEU A 3 8.78 -6.23 -5.97
CA LEU A 3 7.94 -5.89 -4.81
C LEU A 3 6.91 -4.78 -5.14
N GLY A 4 7.31 -3.77 -5.91
CA GLY A 4 6.39 -2.71 -6.37
C GLY A 4 5.25 -3.24 -7.25
N GLN A 5 5.54 -4.19 -8.13
CA GLN A 5 4.52 -4.86 -8.96
C GLN A 5 3.58 -5.73 -8.13
N GLU A 6 4.08 -6.40 -7.10
CA GLU A 6 3.26 -7.19 -6.16
C GLU A 6 2.31 -6.31 -5.35
N ILE A 7 2.80 -5.17 -4.85
CA ILE A 7 1.98 -4.19 -4.15
C ILE A 7 0.85 -3.68 -5.05
N GLU A 8 1.18 -3.31 -6.29
CA GLU A 8 0.20 -2.80 -7.25
C GLU A 8 -0.80 -3.89 -7.68
N TYR A 9 -0.36 -5.13 -7.80
CA TYR A 9 -1.22 -6.28 -8.07
C TYR A 9 -2.21 -6.50 -6.93
N ILE A 10 -1.75 -6.55 -5.67
CA ILE A 10 -2.60 -6.74 -4.49
C ILE A 10 -3.60 -5.59 -4.34
N ARG A 11 -3.15 -4.34 -4.52
CA ARG A 11 -4.03 -3.16 -4.47
C ARG A 11 -5.19 -3.30 -5.45
N LYS A 12 -4.92 -3.67 -6.70
CA LYS A 12 -5.94 -3.88 -7.74
C LYS A 12 -6.84 -5.06 -7.41
N LEU A 13 -6.28 -6.18 -6.99
CA LEU A 13 -7.02 -7.39 -6.63
C LEU A 13 -8.03 -7.14 -5.50
N ARG A 14 -7.66 -6.30 -4.53
CA ARG A 14 -8.50 -5.93 -3.37
C ARG A 14 -9.39 -4.70 -3.62
N GLY A 15 -9.24 -4.02 -4.76
CA GLY A 15 -10.00 -2.80 -5.07
C GLY A 15 -9.60 -1.59 -4.22
N PHE A 16 -8.40 -1.58 -3.63
CA PHE A 16 -7.95 -0.45 -2.81
C PHE A 16 -7.59 0.77 -3.67
N SER A 17 -7.94 1.96 -3.18
CA SER A 17 -7.50 3.21 -3.79
C SER A 17 -6.00 3.44 -3.53
N VAL A 18 -5.36 4.22 -4.39
CA VAL A 18 -3.96 4.64 -4.15
C VAL A 18 -3.86 5.41 -2.84
N VAL A 19 -4.83 6.30 -2.57
CA VAL A 19 -4.93 7.08 -1.32
C VAL A 19 -4.95 6.18 -0.09
N TYR A 20 -5.71 5.07 -0.11
CA TYR A 20 -5.74 4.11 0.98
C TYR A 20 -4.34 3.52 1.25
N MET A 21 -3.63 3.11 0.20
CA MET A 21 -2.29 2.54 0.34
C MET A 21 -1.29 3.57 0.88
N CYS A 22 -1.35 4.81 0.40
CA CYS A 22 -0.49 5.90 0.88
C CYS A 22 -0.72 6.18 2.36
N ASN A 23 -1.99 6.24 2.79
CA ASN A 23 -2.36 6.45 4.18
C ASN A 23 -1.90 5.28 5.06
N ALA A 24 -2.11 4.03 4.61
CA ALA A 24 -1.69 2.85 5.35
C ALA A 24 -0.16 2.76 5.52
N LEU A 25 0.59 3.13 4.50
CA LEU A 25 2.06 3.10 4.52
C LEU A 25 2.68 4.37 5.11
N ASN A 26 1.86 5.39 5.41
CA ASN A 26 2.28 6.71 5.85
C ASN A 26 3.34 7.32 4.89
N ILE A 27 3.02 7.36 3.61
CA ILE A 27 3.89 7.91 2.55
C ILE A 27 3.11 8.85 1.63
N LEU A 28 3.84 9.67 0.87
CA LEU A 28 3.25 10.51 -0.17
C LEU A 28 2.91 9.67 -1.41
N GLU A 29 1.94 10.15 -2.18
CA GLU A 29 1.55 9.51 -3.44
C GLU A 29 2.71 9.45 -4.43
N THR A 30 3.58 10.46 -4.46
CA THR A 30 4.80 10.46 -5.29
C THR A 30 5.74 9.31 -4.94
N ASP A 31 5.90 9.02 -3.64
CA ASP A 31 6.75 7.93 -3.17
C ASP A 31 6.12 6.58 -3.49
N TYR A 32 4.80 6.46 -3.31
CA TYR A 32 4.05 5.28 -3.72
C TYR A 32 4.24 4.99 -5.22
N MET A 33 4.05 6.00 -6.07
CA MET A 33 4.23 5.89 -7.52
C MET A 33 5.68 5.52 -7.88
N HIS A 34 6.66 6.07 -7.18
CA HIS A 34 8.06 5.70 -7.37
C HIS A 34 8.30 4.21 -7.03
N ILE A 35 7.78 3.74 -5.89
CA ILE A 35 7.93 2.34 -5.44
C ILE A 35 7.30 1.36 -6.42
N ILE A 36 6.10 1.63 -6.94
CA ILE A 36 5.43 0.72 -7.88
C ILE A 36 6.12 0.70 -9.27
N SER A 37 6.65 1.84 -9.72
CA SER A 37 7.23 1.98 -11.06
C SER A 37 8.71 1.58 -11.14
N HIS A 38 9.50 1.94 -10.13
CA HIS A 38 10.96 1.78 -10.13
C HIS A 38 11.44 0.79 -9.07
N GLY A 39 10.55 0.32 -8.20
CA GLY A 39 10.93 -0.35 -6.97
C GLY A 39 11.49 0.65 -5.95
N GLY A 40 11.80 0.15 -4.77
CA GLY A 40 12.37 0.94 -3.70
C GLY A 40 12.37 0.17 -2.40
N PRO A 41 13.33 0.42 -1.51
CA PRO A 41 13.32 -0.20 -0.19
C PRO A 41 12.15 0.36 0.62
N LEU A 42 11.27 -0.53 1.08
CA LEU A 42 10.38 -0.23 2.18
C LEU A 42 11.11 -0.44 3.51
N SER A 43 10.92 0.47 4.45
CA SER A 43 11.33 0.26 5.84
C SER A 43 10.62 -0.97 6.42
N VAL A 44 11.20 -1.55 7.49
CA VAL A 44 10.57 -2.68 8.21
C VAL A 44 9.15 -2.30 8.67
N TYR A 45 8.98 -1.08 9.18
CA TYR A 45 7.68 -0.56 9.57
C TYR A 45 6.67 -0.55 8.41
N GLN A 46 7.05 -0.01 7.25
CA GLN A 46 6.17 0.02 6.08
C GLN A 46 5.82 -1.38 5.56
N LYS A 47 6.72 -2.35 5.66
CA LYS A 47 6.42 -3.75 5.32
C LYS A 47 5.37 -4.34 6.27
N ILE A 48 5.48 -4.08 7.57
CA ILE A 48 4.48 -4.50 8.55
C ILE A 48 3.12 -3.85 8.25
N MET A 49 3.12 -2.54 7.97
CA MET A 49 1.90 -1.81 7.62
C MET A 49 1.26 -2.31 6.32
N LEU A 50 2.06 -2.69 5.32
CA LEU A 50 1.57 -3.28 4.08
C LEU A 50 0.83 -4.60 4.33
N VAL A 51 1.41 -5.50 5.13
CA VAL A 51 0.78 -6.78 5.49
C VAL A 51 -0.51 -6.52 6.27
N ALA A 52 -0.47 -5.64 7.27
CA ALA A 52 -1.65 -5.27 8.04
C ALA A 52 -2.76 -4.73 7.14
N ALA A 53 -2.45 -3.79 6.23
CA ALA A 53 -3.44 -3.15 5.35
C ALA A 53 -4.05 -4.10 4.31
N THR A 54 -3.36 -5.20 3.98
CA THR A 54 -3.78 -6.16 2.95
C THR A 54 -4.47 -7.41 3.50
N GLU A 55 -4.17 -7.81 4.74
CA GLU A 55 -4.81 -8.92 5.44
C GLU A 55 -5.98 -8.46 6.33
N TYR A 56 -5.82 -7.30 6.97
CA TYR A 56 -6.80 -6.69 7.87
C TYR A 56 -7.08 -5.26 7.38
N PRO A 57 -7.82 -5.11 6.26
CA PRO A 57 -8.13 -3.79 5.76
C PRO A 57 -8.81 -3.00 6.89
N PHE A 58 -8.21 -1.86 7.28
CA PHE A 58 -8.83 -0.98 8.25
C PHE A 58 -10.18 -0.58 7.67
N ASP A 59 -11.25 -0.90 8.40
CA ASP A 59 -12.59 -0.55 7.99
C ASP A 59 -12.75 0.98 8.12
N LEU A 60 -12.32 1.72 7.10
CA LEU A 60 -12.56 3.16 6.99
C LEU A 60 -14.05 3.48 6.73
N MET A 61 -14.92 2.46 6.65
CA MET A 61 -16.38 2.64 6.61
C MET A 61 -17.02 2.69 8.00
N SER A 62 -16.26 2.71 9.11
CA SER A 62 -16.83 3.01 10.42
C SER A 62 -16.89 4.52 10.71
N ASN A 63 -17.50 5.30 9.81
CA ASN A 63 -18.00 6.63 10.13
C ASN A 63 -19.51 6.60 9.93
N ASN A 64 -20.26 6.92 10.99
CA ASN A 64 -21.70 7.24 10.92
C ASN A 64 -22.00 8.23 9.79
#